data_AF-A0A956X1S4-F1
#
_entry.id   AF-A0A956X1S4-F1
#
_cell.length_a   1.000
_cell.length_b   1.000
_cell.length_c   1.000
_cell.angle_alpha   90.00
_cell.angle_beta   90.00
_cell.angle_gamma   90.00
#
_symmetry.space_group_name_H-M   'P 1'
#
loop_
_entity.id
_entity.type
_entity.pdbx_description
1 polymer ?
#
loop_
_entity_poly.entity_id
_entity_poly.type
_entity_poly.pdbx_seq_one_letter_code
_entity_poly.pdbx_strand_id
1 'polypeptide(L)'
;MPSETPWYKEAVFYELYIRAYADASGDGHGDFRGAIEKLDHIRSLGVDCIWIMPMYPSPLLDDGYDVAQYDDIHPDYGTLADFKAFLDAAHERGLKLITDLVMNHTSDQHPWFQ
;
A
#
# COMPACT_ATOMS: atom_id res chain seq x y z
N MET A 1 33.45 -9.50 -10.87
CA MET A 1 32.61 -8.84 -9.86
C MET A 1 31.69 -9.91 -9.31
N PRO A 2 31.61 -10.15 -7.99
CA PRO A 2 30.52 -10.98 -7.47
C PRO A 2 29.21 -10.32 -7.92
N SER A 3 28.27 -11.09 -8.47
CA SER A 3 26.94 -10.54 -8.75
C SER A 3 26.36 -10.03 -7.44
N GLU A 4 26.04 -8.74 -7.34
CA GLU A 4 25.31 -8.23 -6.18
C GLU A 4 24.06 -9.09 -5.98
N THR A 5 23.91 -9.66 -4.78
CA THR A 5 22.70 -10.40 -4.42
C THR A 5 21.50 -9.48 -4.67
N PRO A 6 20.45 -9.92 -5.40
CA PRO A 6 19.26 -9.10 -5.58
C PRO A 6 18.71 -8.66 -4.22
N TRP A 7 18.40 -7.36 -4.08
CA TRP A 7 18.04 -6.73 -2.79
C TRP A 7 16.98 -7.51 -2.01
N TYR A 8 15.97 -8.04 -2.69
CA TYR A 8 14.83 -8.73 -2.09
C TYR A 8 15.19 -10.06 -1.42
N LYS A 9 16.38 -10.63 -1.67
CA LYS A 9 16.81 -11.88 -1.04
C LYS A 9 17.29 -11.71 0.39
N GLU A 10 17.66 -10.49 0.77
CA GLU A 10 18.19 -10.15 2.10
C GLU A 10 17.35 -9.08 2.82
N ALA A 11 16.34 -8.54 2.15
CA ALA A 11 15.50 -7.46 2.65
C ALA A 11 14.58 -7.88 3.80
N VAL A 12 14.40 -6.98 4.76
CA VAL A 12 13.34 -7.04 5.76
C VAL A 12 12.09 -6.36 5.20
N PHE A 13 11.00 -7.12 5.12
CA PHE A 13 9.69 -6.65 4.65
C PHE A 13 8.81 -6.25 5.83
N TYR A 14 8.09 -5.14 5.68
CA TYR A 14 7.08 -4.67 6.61
C TYR A 14 5.73 -4.59 5.90
N GLU A 15 4.82 -5.49 6.25
CA GLU A 15 3.44 -5.46 5.76
C GLU A 15 2.67 -4.31 6.41
N LEU A 16 2.00 -3.52 5.58
CA LEU A 16 1.34 -2.28 5.97
C LEU A 16 -0.12 -2.29 5.53
N TYR A 17 -1.03 -2.33 6.50
CA TYR A 17 -2.46 -2.13 6.28
C TYR A 17 -2.79 -0.64 6.40
N ILE A 18 -2.94 0.07 5.28
CA ILE A 18 -3.17 1.53 5.24
C ILE A 18 -4.34 1.93 6.16
N ARG A 19 -5.48 1.24 6.03
CA ARG A 19 -6.71 1.53 6.77
C ARG A 19 -6.57 1.52 8.29
N ALA A 20 -5.64 0.74 8.84
CA ALA A 20 -5.51 0.57 10.28
C ALA A 20 -4.28 1.29 10.87
N TYR A 21 -3.46 1.95 10.04
CA TYR A 21 -2.14 2.39 10.46
C TYR A 21 -2.10 3.80 11.06
N ALA A 22 -2.53 4.81 10.30
CA ALA A 22 -2.51 6.21 10.72
C ALA A 22 -3.55 7.03 9.96
N ASP A 23 -4.48 7.63 10.69
CA ASP A 23 -5.58 8.47 10.19
C ASP A 23 -5.17 9.95 10.25
N ALA A 24 -5.04 10.59 9.08
CA ALA A 24 -4.73 12.01 8.96
C ALA A 24 -5.94 12.86 8.58
N SER A 25 -6.97 12.26 7.97
CA SER A 25 -8.24 12.92 7.61
C SER A 25 -9.15 13.15 8.82
N GLY A 26 -9.03 12.33 9.86
CA GLY A 26 -9.85 12.32 11.07
C GLY A 26 -11.19 11.59 10.92
N ASP A 27 -11.35 10.75 9.89
CA ASP A 27 -12.60 10.03 9.61
C ASP A 27 -12.69 8.64 10.25
N GLY A 28 -11.62 8.19 10.93
CA GLY A 28 -11.54 6.88 11.57
C GLY A 28 -10.90 5.80 10.69
N HIS A 29 -10.42 6.14 9.50
CA HIS A 29 -9.67 5.26 8.61
C HIS A 29 -8.27 5.80 8.36
N GLY A 30 -7.29 4.90 8.35
CA GLY A 30 -5.94 5.25 7.97
C GLY A 30 -5.83 5.53 6.48
N ASP A 31 -4.97 6.49 6.13
CA ASP A 31 -4.84 7.02 4.78
C ASP A 31 -3.35 7.20 4.39
N PHE A 32 -3.08 7.43 3.10
CA PHE A 32 -1.69 7.58 2.62
C PHE A 32 -0.98 8.79 3.23
N ARG A 33 -1.69 9.87 3.59
CA ARG A 33 -1.08 11.05 4.20
C ARG A 33 -0.63 10.74 5.62
N GLY A 34 -1.45 10.04 6.39
CA GLY A 34 -1.08 9.51 7.71
C GLY A 34 0.08 8.52 7.62
N ALA A 35 0.09 7.65 6.61
CA ALA A 35 1.20 6.73 6.38
C ALA A 35 2.53 7.46 6.08
N ILE A 36 2.50 8.57 5.32
CA ILE A 36 3.68 9.41 5.07
C ILE A 36 4.29 9.92 6.37
N GLU A 37 3.46 10.38 7.32
CA GLU A 37 3.91 10.92 8.61
C GLU A 37 4.67 9.89 9.47
N LYS A 38 4.50 8.60 9.19
CA LYS A 38 5.11 7.50 9.94
C LYS A 38 6.27 6.83 9.21
N LEU A 39 6.62 7.26 7.99
CA LEU A 39 7.72 6.65 7.23
C LEU A 39 9.07 6.70 7.96
N ASP A 40 9.33 7.76 8.74
CA ASP A 40 10.55 7.85 9.57
C ASP A 40 10.56 6.81 10.69
N HIS A 41 9.39 6.50 11.26
CA HIS A 41 9.24 5.41 12.21
C HIS A 41 9.49 4.05 11.54
N ILE A 42 8.85 3.76 10.41
CA ILE A 42 9.05 2.50 9.66
C ILE A 42 10.54 2.31 9.34
N ARG A 43 11.20 3.35 8.81
CA ARG A 43 12.63 3.34 8.52
C ARG A 43 13.47 3.05 9.78
N SER A 44 13.11 3.64 10.92
CA SER A 44 13.86 3.45 12.18
C SER A 44 13.86 2.00 12.69
N LEU A 45 12.91 1.17 12.23
CA LEU A 45 12.86 -0.26 12.53
C LEU A 45 13.90 -1.08 11.76
N GLY A 46 14.61 -0.49 10.80
CA GLY A 46 15.59 -1.18 9.95
C GLY A 46 14.95 -1.98 8.81
N VAL A 47 13.74 -1.57 8.38
CA VAL A 47 13.01 -2.17 7.25
C VAL A 47 13.62 -1.69 5.92
N ASP A 48 13.69 -2.59 4.94
CA ASP A 48 14.15 -2.27 3.59
C ASP A 48 12.98 -2.06 2.61
N CYS A 49 11.85 -2.76 2.82
CA CYS A 49 10.71 -2.74 1.92
C CYS A 49 9.37 -2.71 2.67
N ILE A 50 8.47 -1.85 2.22
CA ILE A 50 7.07 -1.85 2.66
C ILE A 50 6.26 -2.69 1.65
N TRP A 51 5.46 -3.61 2.18
CA TRP A 51 4.46 -4.36 1.43
C TRP A 51 3.08 -3.82 1.78
N ILE A 52 2.40 -3.23 0.80
CA ILE A 52 1.08 -2.63 0.98
C ILE A 52 0.01 -3.67 0.65
N MET A 53 -0.88 -3.91 1.62
CA MET A 53 -2.12 -4.66 1.43
C MET A 53 -3.03 -3.99 0.36
N PRO A 54 -4.09 -4.64 -0.15
CA PRO A 54 -4.91 -4.07 -1.22
C PRO A 54 -5.41 -2.65 -0.91
N MET A 55 -5.11 -1.74 -1.85
CA MET A 55 -5.41 -0.31 -1.76
C MET A 55 -6.44 0.16 -2.79
N TYR A 56 -6.99 -0.77 -3.56
CA TYR A 56 -7.89 -0.52 -4.68
C TYR A 56 -9.33 -0.25 -4.21
N PRO A 57 -10.18 0.43 -5.02
CA PRO A 57 -11.62 0.47 -4.78
C PRO A 57 -12.21 -0.92 -4.59
N SER A 58 -12.96 -1.07 -3.51
CA SER A 58 -13.52 -2.33 -3.03
C SER A 58 -14.76 -2.02 -2.17
N PRO A 59 -15.78 -2.88 -2.16
CA PRO A 59 -16.87 -2.80 -1.18
C PRO A 59 -16.44 -3.10 0.27
N LEU A 60 -15.19 -3.53 0.47
CA LEU A 60 -14.58 -3.92 1.73
C LEU A 60 -15.30 -5.07 2.44
N LEU A 61 -15.88 -6.00 1.67
CA LEU A 61 -16.45 -7.22 2.23
C LEU A 61 -15.37 -8.26 2.60
N ASP A 62 -14.15 -8.08 2.07
CA ASP A 62 -12.96 -8.88 2.39
C ASP A 62 -11.72 -7.97 2.55
N ASP A 63 -11.85 -6.88 3.32
CA ASP A 63 -10.76 -5.94 3.66
C ASP A 63 -9.93 -5.44 2.45
N GLY A 64 -10.58 -5.30 1.29
CA GLY A 64 -9.95 -4.80 0.06
C GLY A 64 -9.55 -5.87 -0.96
N TYR A 65 -9.62 -7.16 -0.61
CA TYR A 65 -9.32 -8.26 -1.55
C TYR A 65 -10.46 -8.48 -2.56
N ASP A 66 -11.68 -8.04 -2.25
CA ASP A 66 -12.82 -7.94 -3.18
C ASP A 66 -12.70 -6.68 -4.06
N VAL A 67 -11.76 -6.68 -5.02
CA VAL A 67 -11.43 -5.52 -5.86
C VAL A 67 -12.52 -5.22 -6.90
N ALA A 68 -13.03 -3.99 -6.91
CA ALA A 68 -14.03 -3.51 -7.87
C ALA A 68 -13.42 -2.72 -9.05
N GLN A 69 -12.20 -2.19 -8.90
CA GLN A 69 -11.47 -1.46 -9.94
C GLN A 69 -9.96 -1.51 -9.67
N TYR A 70 -9.13 -1.90 -10.65
CA TYR A 70 -7.69 -2.13 -10.44
C TYR A 70 -6.77 -0.92 -10.71
N ASP A 71 -7.29 0.17 -11.27
CA ASP A 71 -6.50 1.31 -11.75
C ASP A 71 -6.69 2.59 -10.92
N ASP A 72 -7.30 2.50 -9.75
CA ASP A 72 -7.50 3.61 -8.83
C ASP A 72 -7.23 3.21 -7.37
N ILE A 73 -7.34 4.17 -6.45
CA ILE A 73 -7.17 4.01 -5.00
C ILE A 73 -8.54 4.04 -4.31
N HIS A 74 -8.69 3.24 -3.25
CA HIS A 74 -9.89 3.24 -2.41
C HIS A 74 -10.10 4.65 -1.83
N PRO A 75 -11.31 5.23 -1.90
CA PRO A 75 -11.56 6.61 -1.51
C PRO A 75 -11.20 6.91 -0.05
N ASP A 76 -11.40 5.96 0.86
CA ASP A 76 -10.99 6.11 2.27
C ASP A 76 -9.47 6.25 2.47
N TYR A 77 -8.65 5.80 1.51
CA TYR A 77 -7.19 5.83 1.63
C TYR A 77 -6.57 7.07 0.96
N GLY A 78 -7.36 7.80 0.16
CA GLY A 78 -6.96 8.98 -0.58
C GLY A 78 -7.05 8.79 -2.10
N THR A 79 -6.15 9.43 -2.83
CA THR A 79 -6.14 9.45 -4.29
C THR A 79 -4.88 8.79 -4.86
N LEU A 80 -4.84 8.54 -6.17
CA LEU A 80 -3.62 8.13 -6.87
C LEU A 80 -2.46 9.14 -6.67
N ALA A 81 -2.77 10.43 -6.50
CA ALA A 81 -1.75 11.44 -6.21
C ALA A 81 -1.18 11.29 -4.79
N ASP A 82 -2.01 10.93 -3.80
CA ASP A 82 -1.56 10.65 -2.44
C ASP A 82 -0.70 9.38 -2.38
N PHE A 83 -1.10 8.32 -3.10
CA PHE A 83 -0.26 7.13 -3.26
C PHE A 83 1.09 7.47 -3.90
N LYS A 84 1.10 8.29 -4.95
CA LYS A 84 2.35 8.74 -5.58
C LYS A 84 3.22 9.54 -4.61
N ALA A 85 2.63 10.42 -3.80
CA ALA A 85 3.37 11.16 -2.78
C ALA A 85 3.98 10.22 -1.71
N PHE A 86 3.25 9.17 -1.33
CA PHE A 86 3.75 8.14 -0.42
C PHE A 86 4.91 7.35 -1.03
N LEU A 87 4.78 6.93 -2.29
CA LEU A 87 5.84 6.25 -3.05
C LEU A 87 7.12 7.10 -3.12
N ASP A 88 6.98 8.38 -3.48
CA ASP A 88 8.12 9.31 -3.58
C ASP A 88 8.78 9.50 -2.21
N ALA A 89 7.99 9.73 -1.15
CA ALA A 89 8.48 9.92 0.22
C ALA A 89 9.15 8.66 0.81
N ALA A 90 8.68 7.47 0.44
CA ALA A 90 9.31 6.20 0.81
C ALA A 90 10.67 6.04 0.12
N HIS A 91 10.73 6.33 -1.19
CA HIS A 91 11.97 6.26 -1.95
C HIS A 91 13.03 7.26 -1.47
N GLU A 92 12.64 8.48 -1.07
CA GLU A 92 13.55 9.47 -0.46
C GLU A 92 14.24 8.93 0.81
N ARG A 93 13.60 7.98 1.49
CA ARG A 93 14.11 7.31 2.69
C ARG A 93 14.90 6.04 2.39
N GLY A 94 15.04 5.69 1.12
CA GLY A 94 15.70 4.47 0.66
C GLY A 94 14.84 3.21 0.80
N LEU A 95 13.56 3.35 1.15
CA LEU A 95 12.63 2.22 1.28
C LEU A 95 12.19 1.76 -0.12
N LYS A 96 12.03 0.45 -0.29
CA LYS A 96 11.34 -0.15 -1.44
C LYS A 96 9.85 -0.30 -1.16
N LEU A 97 9.06 -0.43 -2.21
CA LEU A 97 7.62 -0.62 -2.14
C LEU A 97 7.21 -1.81 -3.01
N ILE A 98 6.36 -2.68 -2.47
CA ILE A 98 5.59 -3.67 -3.22
C ILE A 98 4.12 -3.58 -2.82
N THR A 99 3.24 -4.03 -3.70
CA THR A 99 1.78 -3.97 -3.50
C THR A 99 1.17 -5.33 -3.76
N ASP A 100 0.08 -5.64 -3.07
CA ASP A 100 -0.74 -6.78 -3.43
C ASP A 100 -1.44 -6.62 -4.79
N LEU A 101 -1.57 -7.73 -5.49
CA LEU A 101 -2.35 -7.85 -6.71
C LEU A 101 -3.19 -9.13 -6.67
N VAL A 102 -4.50 -8.97 -6.48
CA VAL A 102 -5.46 -10.07 -6.45
C VAL A 102 -5.82 -10.47 -7.88
N MET A 103 -5.26 -11.57 -8.37
CA MET A 103 -5.49 -12.03 -9.76
C MET A 103 -6.57 -13.11 -9.89
N ASN A 104 -6.97 -13.74 -8.78
CA ASN A 104 -7.85 -14.91 -8.83
C ASN A 104 -9.33 -14.56 -9.06
N HIS A 105 -9.80 -13.44 -8.53
CA HIS A 105 -11.20 -13.04 -8.53
C HIS A 105 -11.34 -11.51 -8.52
N THR A 106 -12.55 -11.03 -8.80
CA THR A 106 -12.96 -9.62 -8.65
C THR A 106 -14.21 -9.53 -7.79
N SER A 107 -14.53 -8.35 -7.27
CA SER A 107 -15.82 -8.05 -6.64
C SER A 107 -17.00 -8.33 -7.59
N ASP A 108 -18.16 -8.65 -7.03
CA ASP A 108 -19.43 -8.73 -7.77
C ASP A 108 -19.88 -7.35 -8.29
N GLN A 109 -19.32 -6.25 -7.78
CA GLN A 109 -19.53 -4.89 -8.27
C GLN A 109 -18.55 -4.48 -9.39
N HIS A 110 -17.57 -5.32 -9.73
CA HIS A 110 -16.64 -5.03 -10.84
C HIS A 110 -17.38 -5.03 -12.19
N PRO A 111 -17.06 -4.12 -13.14
CA PRO A 111 -17.67 -4.12 -14.49
C PRO A 111 -17.52 -5.40 -15.31
N TRP A 112 -16.69 -6.36 -14.87
CA TRP A 112 -16.51 -7.65 -15.54
C TRP A 112 -17.51 -8.71 -15.06
N PHE A 113 -18.12 -8.46 -13.90
CA PHE A 113 -19.12 -9.34 -13.30
C PHE A 113 -20.56 -8.97 -13.71
N GLN A 114 -20.74 -7.76 -14.25
CA GLN A 114 -22.00 -7.21 -14.77
C GLN A 114 -22.24 -7.65 -16.22
#